data_AF-A0A7G1HNP0-F1
#
_entry.id   AF-A0A7G1HNP0-F1
#
_cell.length_a   1.000
_cell.length_b   1.000
_cell.length_c   1.000
_cell.angle_alpha   90.00
_cell.angle_beta   90.00
_cell.angle_gamma   90.00
#
_symmetry.space_group_name_H-M   'P 1'
#
loop_
_entity.id
_entity.type
_entity.pdbx_description
1 polymer ?
#
loop_
_entity_poly.entity_id
_entity_poly.type
_entity_poly.pdbx_seq_one_letter_code
_entity_poly.pdbx_strand_id
1 'polypeptide(L)'
;MTLFFVSCSKHPFSKQTPKTREQIRQEEANKKREETLNALRQFRLIYINTPVFRFYDYGTIKTDKDHNTEVTLYKLSQKVGDIYMTKRSICFSQKCSAKWIVARDLFGKVSYGDLFDDIVLGRDIFKGLGKRHLTPEYVIQRFQKSGEIILYERKNGLISFQNLTQKIAIRIEPYEPSLQDLEDNENADSELQ
;
A
#
# COMPACT_ATOMS: atom_id res chain seq x y z
N MET A 1 -57.81 41.92 -21.97
CA MET A 1 -56.90 42.70 -21.11
C MET A 1 -56.67 41.87 -19.87
N THR A 2 -55.58 41.11 -19.85
CA THR A 2 -55.32 40.05 -18.87
C THR A 2 -53.99 40.35 -18.20
N LEU A 3 -54.02 40.70 -16.91
CA LEU A 3 -52.86 41.03 -16.09
C LEU A 3 -52.26 39.75 -15.53
N PHE A 4 -51.03 39.40 -15.94
CA PHE A 4 -50.20 38.42 -15.25
C PHE A 4 -49.38 39.12 -14.17
N PHE A 5 -49.64 38.80 -12.90
CA PHE A 5 -48.76 39.15 -11.80
C PHE A 5 -47.61 38.13 -11.73
N VAL A 6 -46.40 38.57 -12.04
CA VAL A 6 -45.17 37.82 -11.76
C VAL A 6 -44.83 38.05 -10.29
N SER A 7 -45.10 37.05 -9.44
CA SER A 7 -44.65 37.03 -8.06
C SER A 7 -43.16 36.65 -8.03
N CYS A 8 -42.32 37.59 -7.60
CA CYS A 8 -40.88 37.39 -7.43
C CYS A 8 -40.63 36.85 -6.02
N SER A 9 -40.40 35.54 -5.89
CA SER A 9 -39.99 34.88 -4.65
C SER A 9 -38.59 35.34 -4.26
N LYS A 10 -38.47 36.11 -3.16
CA LYS A 10 -37.17 36.44 -2.57
C LYS A 10 -36.56 35.17 -1.98
N HIS A 11 -35.55 34.59 -2.64
CA HIS A 11 -34.68 33.61 -2.01
C HIS A 11 -33.98 34.26 -0.81
N PRO A 12 -34.04 33.66 0.40
CA PRO A 12 -33.26 34.15 1.52
C PRO A 12 -31.79 33.92 1.20
N PHE A 13 -31.04 35.02 1.02
CA PHE A 13 -29.58 34.99 1.03
C PHE A 13 -29.14 34.39 2.36
N SER A 14 -28.58 33.18 2.30
CA SER A 14 -27.90 32.54 3.42
C SER A 14 -26.74 33.46 3.85
N LYS A 15 -26.91 34.14 4.98
CA LYS A 15 -25.84 34.92 5.60
C LYS A 15 -24.84 33.95 6.23
N GLN A 16 -23.91 33.44 5.43
CA GLN A 16 -22.70 32.84 5.99
C GLN A 16 -21.92 33.98 6.65
N THR A 17 -21.82 33.95 7.97
CA THR A 17 -20.97 34.85 8.74
C THR A 17 -19.51 34.63 8.33
N PRO A 18 -18.74 35.70 8.05
CA PRO A 18 -17.33 35.56 7.70
C PRO A 18 -16.56 34.92 8.86
N LYS A 19 -15.75 33.90 8.56
CA LYS A 19 -14.94 33.17 9.53
C LYS A 19 -13.93 34.10 10.19
N THR A 20 -13.67 33.92 11.48
CA THR A 20 -12.63 34.66 12.19
C THR A 20 -11.23 34.19 11.75
N ARG A 21 -10.21 35.04 11.90
CA ARG A 21 -8.82 34.71 11.57
C ARG A 21 -8.32 33.45 12.31
N GLU A 22 -8.81 33.23 13.51
CA GLU A 22 -8.49 32.04 14.32
C GLU A 22 -9.15 30.76 13.76
N GLN A 23 -10.40 30.87 13.31
CA GLN A 23 -11.10 29.77 12.64
C GLN A 23 -10.41 29.38 11.32
N ILE A 24 -9.94 30.37 10.55
CA ILE A 24 -9.19 30.12 9.31
C ILE A 24 -7.88 29.38 9.60
N ARG A 25 -7.12 29.81 10.61
CA ARG A 25 -5.87 29.15 11.01
C ARG A 25 -6.08 27.70 11.48
N GLN A 26 -7.11 27.46 12.30
CA GLN A 26 -7.43 26.09 12.75
C GLN A 26 -7.86 25.19 11.59
N GLU A 27 -8.62 25.70 10.64
CA GLU A 27 -9.02 24.95 9.45
C GLU A 27 -7.84 24.62 8.54
N GLU A 28 -6.92 25.57 8.34
CA GLU A 28 -5.66 25.34 7.61
C GLU A 28 -4.77 24.30 8.30
N ALA A 29 -4.60 24.37 9.63
CA ALA A 29 -3.82 23.40 10.39
C ALA A 29 -4.44 21.99 10.33
N ASN A 30 -5.77 21.88 10.48
CA ASN A 30 -6.48 20.61 10.34
C ASN A 30 -6.34 20.03 8.94
N LYS A 31 -6.40 20.87 7.90
CA LYS A 31 -6.19 20.44 6.52
C LYS A 31 -4.77 19.91 6.31
N LYS A 32 -3.74 20.64 6.77
CA LYS A 32 -2.34 20.21 6.67
C LYS A 32 -2.10 18.89 7.41
N ARG A 33 -2.72 18.72 8.59
CA ARG A 33 -2.64 17.47 9.37
C ARG A 33 -3.28 16.30 8.63
N GLU A 34 -4.46 16.50 8.03
CA GLU A 34 -5.13 15.44 7.26
C GLU A 34 -4.34 15.07 6.00
N GLU A 35 -3.75 16.06 5.31
CA GLU A 35 -2.85 15.84 4.18
C GLU A 35 -1.61 15.03 4.58
N THR A 36 -1.00 15.35 5.71
CA THR A 36 0.16 14.63 6.27
C THR A 36 -0.20 13.19 6.63
N LEU A 37 -1.33 12.99 7.34
CA LEU A 37 -1.83 11.65 7.64
C LEU A 37 -2.08 10.84 6.37
N ASN A 38 -2.66 11.45 5.34
CA ASN A 38 -2.91 10.79 4.06
C ASN A 38 -1.62 10.45 3.31
N ALA A 39 -0.59 11.28 3.40
CA ALA A 39 0.73 10.97 2.87
C ALA A 39 1.38 9.79 3.60
N LEU A 40 1.32 9.78 4.94
CA LEU A 40 1.89 8.70 5.76
C LEU A 40 1.18 7.36 5.56
N ARG A 41 -0.15 7.36 5.34
CA ARG A 41 -0.95 6.16 5.04
C ARG A 41 -0.57 5.48 3.71
N GLN A 42 0.20 6.15 2.84
CA GLN A 42 0.73 5.52 1.61
C GLN A 42 1.86 4.54 1.91
N PHE A 43 2.52 4.66 3.06
CA PHE A 43 3.56 3.74 3.47
C PHE A 43 2.97 2.40 3.94
N ARG A 44 3.82 1.38 3.83
CA ARG A 44 3.58 0.01 4.26
C ARG A 44 4.79 -0.44 5.06
N LEU A 45 4.57 -1.23 6.10
CA LEU A 45 5.64 -2.01 6.71
C LEU A 45 5.85 -3.25 5.84
N ILE A 46 7.05 -3.40 5.30
CA ILE A 46 7.40 -4.49 4.39
C ILE A 46 8.48 -5.35 5.05
N TYR A 47 8.16 -6.62 5.25
CA TYR A 47 9.09 -7.65 5.65
C TYR A 47 9.27 -8.63 4.49
N ILE A 48 10.51 -8.84 4.07
CA ILE A 48 10.90 -9.82 3.06
C ILE A 48 12.05 -10.63 3.63
N ASN A 49 11.88 -11.94 3.70
CA ASN A 49 12.91 -12.89 4.05
C ASN A 49 12.93 -13.99 2.99
N THR A 50 13.89 -13.89 2.07
CA THR A 50 14.11 -14.86 0.98
C THR A 50 15.57 -15.33 1.00
N PRO A 51 15.93 -16.37 0.25
CA PRO A 51 17.32 -16.81 0.16
C PRO A 51 18.24 -15.75 -0.48
N VAL A 52 17.70 -14.91 -1.36
CA VAL A 52 18.48 -13.94 -2.14
C VAL A 52 18.63 -12.58 -1.46
N PHE A 53 17.63 -12.13 -0.68
CA PHE A 53 17.76 -10.92 0.13
C PHE A 53 16.77 -10.86 1.30
N ARG A 54 17.08 -9.96 2.24
CA ARG A 54 16.23 -9.65 3.40
C ARG A 54 15.98 -8.14 3.48
N PHE A 55 14.77 -7.78 3.86
CA PHE A 55 14.35 -6.40 4.09
C PHE A 55 13.33 -6.35 5.21
N TYR A 56 13.41 -5.35 6.08
CA TYR A 56 12.43 -5.11 7.12
C TYR A 56 12.41 -3.63 7.49
N ASP A 57 11.53 -2.88 6.85
CA ASP A 57 11.36 -1.44 7.07
C ASP A 57 10.15 -0.93 6.26
N TYR A 58 10.02 0.39 6.13
CA TYR A 58 9.02 1.05 5.31
C TYR A 58 9.21 0.85 3.81
N GLY A 59 8.08 0.76 3.11
CA GLY A 59 8.04 0.81 1.66
C GLY A 59 6.75 1.44 1.14
N THR A 60 6.72 1.72 -0.15
CA THR A 60 5.49 2.11 -0.85
C THR A 60 5.26 1.16 -2.01
N ILE A 61 3.99 0.93 -2.34
CA ILE A 61 3.58 0.09 -3.47
C ILE A 61 2.73 0.96 -4.38
N LYS A 62 3.16 1.12 -5.63
CA LYS A 62 2.45 1.88 -6.66
C LYS A 62 2.19 1.01 -7.86
N THR A 63 1.03 1.18 -8.48
CA THR A 63 0.71 0.55 -9.76
C THR A 63 0.48 1.66 -10.78
N ASP A 64 1.17 1.59 -11.92
CA ASP A 64 1.01 2.55 -12.99
C ASP A 64 -0.21 2.23 -13.88
N LYS A 65 -0.43 3.06 -14.90
CA LYS A 65 -1.54 2.90 -15.86
C LYS A 65 -1.43 1.64 -16.72
N ASP A 66 -0.22 1.12 -16.89
CA ASP A 66 0.06 -0.09 -17.67
C ASP A 66 0.05 -1.36 -16.81
N HIS A 67 -0.40 -1.24 -15.56
CA HIS A 67 -0.43 -2.29 -14.56
C HIS A 67 0.95 -2.83 -14.16
N ASN A 68 2.03 -2.06 -14.38
CA ASN A 68 3.32 -2.35 -13.78
C ASN A 68 3.28 -1.93 -12.31
N THR A 69 3.99 -2.67 -11.45
CA THR A 69 4.00 -2.44 -10.01
C THR A 69 5.41 -2.07 -9.55
N GLU A 70 5.54 -0.95 -8.85
CA GLU A 70 6.77 -0.52 -8.20
C GLU A 70 6.63 -0.68 -6.68
N VAL A 71 7.57 -1.42 -6.08
CA VAL A 71 7.77 -1.45 -4.63
C VAL A 71 9.02 -0.64 -4.33
N THR A 72 8.86 0.55 -3.74
CA THR A 72 10.00 1.35 -3.29
C THR A 72 10.32 1.00 -1.85
N LEU A 73 11.59 0.75 -1.55
CA LEU A 73 12.08 0.37 -0.23
C LEU A 73 12.84 1.53 0.41
N TYR A 74 12.48 1.86 1.65
CA TYR A 74 13.11 2.93 2.43
C TYR A 74 13.80 2.35 3.66
N LYS A 75 14.92 2.93 4.06
CA LYS A 75 15.56 2.64 5.34
C LYS A 75 16.05 3.94 5.95
N LEU A 76 15.71 4.18 7.22
CA LEU A 76 16.03 5.45 7.89
C LEU A 76 15.65 6.68 7.03
N SER A 77 14.44 6.65 6.47
CA SER A 77 13.88 7.69 5.60
C SER A 77 14.60 7.93 4.26
N GLN A 78 15.54 7.07 3.86
CA GLN A 78 16.23 7.14 2.57
C GLN A 78 15.79 6.00 1.65
N LYS A 79 15.58 6.29 0.35
CA LYS A 79 15.34 5.25 -0.66
C LYS A 79 16.60 4.38 -0.77
N VAL A 80 16.49 3.10 -0.43
CA VAL A 80 17.59 2.13 -0.52
C VAL A 80 17.49 1.23 -1.75
N GLY A 81 16.33 1.17 -2.38
CA GLY A 81 16.13 0.42 -3.62
C GLY A 81 14.69 0.43 -4.09
N ASP A 82 14.47 -0.18 -5.25
CA ASP A 82 13.15 -0.43 -5.81
C ASP A 82 13.08 -1.80 -6.47
N ILE A 83 11.87 -2.35 -6.48
CA ILE A 83 11.49 -3.56 -7.18
C ILE A 83 10.42 -3.16 -8.19
N TYR A 84 10.77 -3.17 -9.46
CA TYR A 84 9.87 -2.81 -10.55
C TYR A 84 9.43 -4.07 -11.30
N MET A 85 8.13 -4.37 -11.27
CA MET A 85 7.52 -5.55 -11.87
C MET A 85 6.71 -5.15 -13.09
N THR A 86 7.08 -5.67 -14.26
CA THR A 86 6.36 -5.50 -15.52
C THR A 86 5.60 -6.77 -15.88
N LYS A 87 4.92 -6.78 -17.03
CA LYS A 87 4.31 -8.01 -17.57
C LYS A 87 5.30 -9.18 -17.76
N ARG A 88 6.60 -8.93 -18.01
CA ARG A 88 7.57 -9.98 -18.38
C ARG A 88 8.78 -10.10 -17.46
N SER A 89 9.12 -9.04 -16.74
CA SER A 89 10.35 -8.95 -15.96
C SER A 89 10.11 -8.38 -14.58
N ILE A 90 11.05 -8.67 -13.69
CA ILE A 90 11.19 -8.00 -12.40
C ILE A 90 12.58 -7.39 -12.37
N CYS A 91 12.68 -6.12 -11.99
CA CYS A 91 13.92 -5.38 -11.89
C CYS A 91 14.18 -5.01 -10.43
N PHE A 92 15.33 -5.41 -9.90
CA PHE A 92 15.80 -4.97 -8.58
C PHE A 92 16.85 -3.89 -8.78
N SER A 93 16.54 -2.65 -8.40
CA SER A 93 17.44 -1.49 -8.57
C SER A 93 18.04 -1.46 -9.99
N GLN A 94 17.15 -1.43 -11.00
CA GLN A 94 17.45 -1.42 -12.45
C GLN A 94 18.02 -2.72 -13.06
N LYS A 95 18.39 -3.74 -12.26
CA LYS A 95 18.81 -5.04 -12.81
C LYS A 95 17.61 -5.95 -13.04
N CYS A 96 17.28 -6.14 -14.31
CA CYS A 96 16.09 -6.88 -14.72
C CYS A 96 16.37 -8.36 -15.00
N SER A 97 15.42 -9.21 -14.62
CA SER A 97 15.43 -10.64 -14.93
C SER A 97 14.02 -11.11 -15.29
N ALA A 98 13.94 -12.22 -16.02
CA ALA A 98 12.65 -12.80 -16.36
C ALA A 98 11.91 -13.24 -15.08
N LYS A 99 10.60 -13.00 -15.04
CA LYS A 99 9.73 -13.29 -13.89
C LYS A 99 9.90 -14.69 -13.30
N TRP A 100 9.94 -15.71 -14.15
CA TRP A 100 10.10 -17.10 -13.72
C TRP A 100 11.44 -17.37 -13.01
N ILE A 101 12.52 -16.69 -13.44
CA ILE A 101 13.85 -16.81 -12.81
C ILE A 101 13.77 -16.21 -11.41
N VAL A 102 13.27 -14.98 -11.33
CA VAL A 102 13.13 -14.25 -10.06
C VAL A 102 12.25 -15.01 -9.07
N ALA A 103 11.09 -15.51 -9.52
CA ALA A 103 10.20 -16.28 -8.66
C ALA A 103 10.85 -17.56 -8.13
N ARG A 104 11.61 -18.28 -8.97
CA ARG A 104 12.37 -19.46 -8.53
C ARG A 104 13.46 -19.10 -7.53
N ASP A 105 14.17 -18.00 -7.75
CA ASP A 105 15.29 -17.59 -6.88
C ASP A 105 14.77 -17.06 -5.52
N LEU A 106 13.62 -16.39 -5.50
CA LEU A 106 12.98 -15.89 -4.28
C LEU A 106 12.24 -16.98 -3.49
N PHE A 107 11.51 -17.87 -4.17
CA PHE A 107 10.52 -18.77 -3.54
C PHE A 107 10.87 -20.26 -3.64
N GLY A 108 11.92 -20.62 -4.38
CA GLY A 108 12.34 -21.99 -4.59
C GLY A 108 11.46 -22.76 -5.59
N LYS A 109 11.30 -24.06 -5.34
CA LYS A 109 10.60 -25.00 -6.26
C LYS A 109 9.08 -24.79 -6.30
N VAL A 110 8.49 -24.21 -5.26
CA VAL A 110 7.06 -23.85 -5.22
C VAL A 110 6.91 -22.40 -5.65
N SER A 111 7.16 -22.17 -6.93
CA SER A 111 7.04 -20.85 -7.56
C SER A 111 6.39 -20.94 -8.95
N TYR A 112 5.92 -19.79 -9.44
CA TYR A 112 5.52 -19.56 -10.84
C TYR A 112 5.80 -18.10 -11.19
N GLY A 113 5.81 -17.77 -12.48
CA GLY A 113 6.30 -16.47 -12.98
C GLY A 113 5.76 -15.24 -12.26
N ASP A 114 4.45 -15.15 -12.08
CA ASP A 114 3.79 -14.00 -11.47
C ASP A 114 3.60 -14.12 -9.94
N LEU A 115 4.24 -15.08 -9.27
CA LEU A 115 4.01 -15.31 -7.84
C LEU A 115 4.35 -14.08 -7.00
N PHE A 116 5.42 -13.34 -7.33
CA PHE A 116 5.77 -12.17 -6.56
C PHE A 116 4.72 -11.05 -6.71
N ASP A 117 4.27 -10.80 -7.94
CA ASP A 117 3.20 -9.84 -8.24
C ASP A 117 1.91 -10.20 -7.51
N ASP A 118 1.52 -11.48 -7.57
CA ASP A 118 0.29 -11.94 -6.93
C ASP A 118 0.35 -11.78 -5.40
N ILE A 119 1.53 -11.98 -4.79
CA ILE A 119 1.74 -11.70 -3.37
C ILE A 119 1.62 -10.19 -3.14
N VAL A 120 2.43 -9.36 -3.81
CA VAL A 120 2.48 -7.89 -3.58
C VAL A 120 1.11 -7.23 -3.77
N LEU A 121 0.34 -7.71 -4.74
CA LEU A 121 -0.99 -7.18 -5.08
C LEU A 121 -2.14 -7.87 -4.32
N GLY A 122 -1.84 -8.81 -3.43
CA GLY A 122 -2.85 -9.49 -2.62
C GLY A 122 -3.84 -10.32 -3.46
N ARG A 123 -3.39 -10.90 -4.56
CA ARG A 123 -4.18 -11.79 -5.42
C ARG A 123 -4.16 -13.22 -4.90
N ASP A 124 -5.05 -14.05 -5.43
CA ASP A 124 -4.99 -15.49 -5.20
C ASP A 124 -3.67 -16.02 -5.78
N ILE A 125 -3.03 -16.94 -5.06
CA ILE A 125 -1.80 -17.60 -5.51
C ILE A 125 -2.13 -19.03 -5.92
N PHE A 126 -1.38 -19.59 -6.85
CA PHE A 126 -1.61 -20.95 -7.37
C PHE A 126 -3.06 -21.19 -7.78
N LYS A 127 -3.69 -20.19 -8.43
CA LYS A 127 -5.09 -20.22 -8.88
C LYS A 127 -6.09 -20.52 -7.76
N GLY A 128 -5.82 -20.08 -6.53
CA GLY A 128 -6.73 -20.27 -5.39
C GLY A 128 -6.59 -21.62 -4.70
N LEU A 129 -5.47 -22.34 -4.90
CA LEU A 129 -5.26 -23.63 -4.26
C LEU A 129 -5.32 -23.52 -2.73
N GLY A 130 -6.11 -24.40 -2.09
CA GLY A 130 -6.27 -24.43 -0.64
C GLY A 130 -6.98 -23.19 -0.06
N LYS A 131 -7.66 -22.40 -0.89
CA LYS A 131 -8.37 -21.19 -0.50
C LYS A 131 -9.56 -21.48 0.41
N ARG A 132 -9.68 -20.68 1.47
CA ARG A 132 -10.78 -20.66 2.43
C ARG A 132 -11.07 -19.22 2.81
N HIS A 133 -12.34 -18.86 2.86
CA HIS A 133 -12.80 -17.61 3.43
C HIS A 133 -13.14 -17.86 4.90
N LEU A 134 -12.47 -17.17 5.81
CA LEU A 134 -12.87 -17.15 7.23
C LEU A 134 -13.94 -16.08 7.47
N THR A 135 -13.80 -14.95 6.79
CA THR A 135 -14.80 -13.88 6.66
C THR A 135 -14.77 -13.35 5.22
N PRO A 136 -15.69 -12.47 4.79
CA PRO A 136 -15.63 -11.87 3.45
C PRO A 136 -14.29 -11.17 3.16
N GLU A 137 -13.70 -10.52 4.17
CA GLU A 137 -12.44 -9.78 4.09
C GLU A 137 -11.20 -10.62 4.45
N TYR A 138 -11.38 -11.85 4.94
CA TYR A 138 -10.27 -12.70 5.39
C TYR A 138 -10.19 -13.99 4.59
N VAL A 139 -9.18 -14.06 3.73
CA VAL A 139 -8.84 -15.23 2.92
C VAL A 139 -7.56 -15.88 3.42
N ILE A 140 -7.59 -17.21 3.54
CA ILE A 140 -6.41 -18.04 3.77
C ILE A 140 -6.27 -19.02 2.61
N GLN A 141 -5.06 -19.25 2.13
CA GLN A 141 -4.69 -20.34 1.25
C GLN A 141 -3.62 -21.16 1.94
N ARG A 142 -3.96 -22.40 2.33
CA ARG A 142 -3.00 -23.33 2.93
C ARG A 142 -2.97 -24.62 2.14
N PHE A 143 -1.81 -24.97 1.61
CA PHE A 143 -1.62 -26.17 0.81
C PHE A 143 -0.19 -26.69 0.91
N GLN A 144 0.00 -27.95 0.52
CA GLN A 144 1.31 -28.55 0.36
C GLN A 144 1.55 -28.83 -1.12
N LYS A 145 2.72 -28.44 -1.64
CA LYS A 145 3.12 -28.69 -3.03
C LYS A 145 4.58 -29.07 -3.06
N SER A 146 4.93 -30.12 -3.80
CA SER A 146 6.32 -30.60 -3.92
C SER A 146 7.04 -30.80 -2.58
N GLY A 147 6.32 -31.16 -1.52
CA GLY A 147 6.88 -31.36 -0.17
C GLY A 147 7.04 -30.08 0.67
N GLU A 148 6.65 -28.91 0.18
CA GLU A 148 6.70 -27.64 0.94
C GLU A 148 5.30 -27.20 1.36
N ILE A 149 5.22 -26.64 2.57
CA ILE A 149 3.97 -26.16 3.16
C ILE A 149 3.87 -24.64 2.95
N ILE A 150 2.84 -24.21 2.23
CA ILE A 150 2.55 -22.81 1.98
C ILE A 150 1.39 -22.36 2.86
N LEU A 151 1.56 -21.22 3.51
CA LEU A 151 0.53 -20.48 4.21
C LEU A 151 0.49 -19.07 3.61
N TYR A 152 -0.66 -18.69 3.07
CA TYR A 152 -0.89 -17.37 2.52
C TYR A 152 -2.17 -16.78 3.10
N GLU A 153 -2.09 -15.57 3.62
CA GLU A 153 -3.16 -14.90 4.33
C GLU A 153 -3.35 -13.49 3.77
N ARG A 154 -4.61 -13.11 3.58
CA ARG A 154 -5.02 -11.77 3.15
C ARG A 154 -6.16 -11.31 4.03
N LYS A 155 -5.98 -10.19 4.73
CA LYS A 155 -7.01 -9.53 5.56
C LYS A 155 -6.82 -8.03 5.50
N ASN A 156 -7.86 -7.20 5.49
CA ASN A 156 -7.83 -5.71 5.62
C ASN A 156 -6.43 -5.07 5.54
N GLY A 157 -5.86 -4.97 4.32
CA GLY A 157 -4.56 -4.33 4.08
C GLY A 157 -3.31 -5.14 4.44
N LEU A 158 -3.41 -6.22 5.21
CA LEU A 158 -2.36 -7.20 5.47
C LEU A 158 -2.31 -8.29 4.39
N ILE A 159 -1.11 -8.53 3.88
CA ILE A 159 -0.73 -9.67 3.06
C ILE A 159 0.39 -10.41 3.78
N SER A 160 0.28 -11.72 3.92
CA SER A 160 1.28 -12.59 4.57
C SER A 160 1.46 -13.85 3.73
N PHE A 161 2.61 -13.99 3.08
CA PHE A 161 3.04 -15.21 2.40
C PHE A 161 4.14 -15.88 3.21
N GLN A 162 4.01 -17.19 3.42
CA GLN A 162 5.00 -18.00 4.11
C GLN A 162 5.17 -19.35 3.42
N ASN A 163 6.42 -19.69 3.11
CA ASN A 163 6.84 -21.06 2.87
C ASN A 163 7.45 -21.57 4.19
N LEU A 164 6.67 -22.34 4.94
CA LEU A 164 7.04 -22.80 6.28
C LEU A 164 8.21 -23.79 6.25
N THR A 165 8.41 -24.48 5.12
CA THR A 165 9.49 -25.45 4.94
C THR A 165 10.82 -24.76 4.65
N GLN A 166 10.83 -23.76 3.76
CA GLN A 166 12.04 -23.03 3.37
C GLN A 166 12.32 -21.80 4.25
N LYS A 167 11.44 -21.49 5.22
CA LYS A 167 11.49 -20.28 6.06
C LYS A 167 11.47 -18.99 5.24
N ILE A 168 10.81 -19.02 4.08
CA ILE A 168 10.62 -17.85 3.22
C ILE A 168 9.37 -17.13 3.67
N ALA A 169 9.43 -15.80 3.83
CA ALA A 169 8.30 -15.03 4.28
C ALA A 169 8.27 -13.65 3.62
N ILE A 170 7.08 -13.23 3.21
CA ILE A 170 6.80 -11.87 2.78
C ILE A 170 5.59 -11.40 3.57
N ARG A 171 5.70 -10.25 4.22
CA ARG A 171 4.59 -9.62 4.92
C ARG A 171 4.53 -8.15 4.54
N ILE A 172 3.35 -7.69 4.17
CA ILE A 172 3.07 -6.31 3.80
C ILE A 172 1.87 -5.89 4.63
N GLU A 173 2.02 -4.87 5.45
CA GLU A 173 0.94 -4.36 6.29
C GLU A 173 0.82 -2.83 6.19
N PRO A 174 -0.38 -2.26 6.43
CA PRO A 174 -0.56 -0.82 6.46
C PRO A 174 0.36 -0.19 7.49
N TYR A 175 0.94 0.96 7.16
CA TYR A 175 1.51 1.82 8.18
C TYR A 175 0.38 2.58 8.87
N GLU A 176 0.32 2.49 10.19
CA GLU A 176 -0.59 3.26 11.03
C GLU A 176 0.21 4.42 11.66
N PRO A 177 0.06 5.66 11.17
CA PRO A 177 0.82 6.79 11.68
C PRO A 177 0.47 7.06 13.15
N SER A 178 1.50 7.26 13.97
CA SER A 178 1.37 7.66 15.37
C SER A 178 1.27 9.18 15.50
N LEU A 179 0.93 9.65 16.71
CA LEU A 179 0.99 11.09 17.02
C LEU A 179 2.42 11.62 16.94
N GLN A 180 3.42 10.80 17.29
CA GLN A 180 4.83 11.17 17.20
C GLN A 180 5.24 11.46 15.75
N ASP A 181 4.77 10.65 14.80
CA ASP A 181 5.07 10.87 13.37
C ASP A 181 4.56 12.22 12.86
N LEU A 182 3.47 12.73 13.44
CA LEU A 182 2.93 14.04 13.09
C LEU A 182 3.79 15.15 13.66
N GLU A 183 4.20 15.02 14.93
CA GLU A 183 5.07 15.99 15.59
C GLU A 183 6.43 16.08 14.91
N ASP A 184 7.03 14.95 14.54
CA ASP A 184 8.32 14.90 13.86
C ASP A 184 8.26 15.58 12.47
N ASN A 185 7.15 15.42 11.74
CA ASN A 185 6.95 16.12 10.46
C ASN A 185 6.74 17.64 10.64
N GLU A 186 5.97 18.06 11.65
CA GLU A 186 5.78 19.50 11.95
C GLU A 186 7.11 20.18 12.33
N ASN A 187 7.95 19.50 13.10
CA ASN A 187 9.27 20.01 13.48
C ASN A 187 10.22 20.12 12.28
N ALA A 188 10.24 19.12 11.39
CA ALA A 188 11.06 19.15 10.18
C ALA A 188 10.75 20.35 9.26
N ASP A 189 9.48 20.72 9.14
CA ASP A 189 9.06 21.90 8.37
C ASP A 189 9.52 23.22 9.00
N SER A 190 9.65 23.27 10.33
CA SER A 190 10.06 24.46 11.07
C SER A 190 11.56 24.73 11.00
N GLU A 191 12.39 23.69 10.85
CA GLU A 191 13.85 23.82 10.73
C GLU A 191 14.30 24.24 9.31
N LEU A 192 13.39 24.16 8.33
CA LEU A 192 13.64 24.54 6.92
C LEU A 192 13.27 26.01 6.59
N GLN A 193 12.76 26.77 7.56
CA GLN A 193 12.42 28.20 7.43
C GLN A 193 13.46 29.10 8.07
#